data_AF-A0A0M5ITF3-F1
#
_entry.id   AF-A0A0M5ITF3-F1
#
_cell.length_a   1.000
_cell.length_b   1.000
_cell.length_c   1.000
_cell.angle_alpha   90.00
_cell.angle_beta   90.00
_cell.angle_gamma   90.00
#
_symmetry.space_group_name_H-M   'P 1'
#
loop_
_entity.id
_entity.type
_entity.pdbx_description
1 polymer ?
#
loop_
_entity_poly.entity_id
_entity_poly.type
_entity_poly.pdbx_seq_one_letter_code
_entity_poly.pdbx_strand_id
1 'polypeptide(L)'
;MTLIDAHAATRNLVENAFRYLTWHEDACKAAGFKGISQVWKDEPAWYFWLDSVQGGFLLRLHDHEPLKGSQYVSLSVHFYPSTSETKDCQLSIEEQRLLSDRSVFDMPTCTPRFEEFDACLPYFITAEIGLLIGSDNQLQLLVYSTQNGMKHFSIQFLDLLVSTLHFANKIHHRQALQLTDGQGTSLFLIYDQTAFDNFTSHFSLDEISFHEPKMEKLLFKWKNSSRIDVNCSMKSTCCCH
;
A
#
# COMPACT_ATOMS: atom_id res chain seq x y z
N MET A 1 22.75 -14.99 12.36
CA MET A 1 21.63 -14.23 11.77
C MET A 1 20.91 -15.17 10.82
N THR A 2 19.65 -15.49 11.10
CA THR A 2 18.76 -16.10 10.10
C THR A 2 18.50 -15.06 9.01
N LEU A 3 18.81 -15.41 7.76
CA LEU A 3 18.48 -14.56 6.62
C LEU A 3 16.94 -14.55 6.50
N ILE A 4 16.32 -13.39 6.70
CA ILE A 4 14.89 -13.23 6.47
C ILE A 4 14.72 -13.17 4.95
N ASP A 5 13.92 -14.06 4.37
CA ASP A 5 13.52 -13.94 2.97
C ASP A 5 12.50 -12.79 2.87
N ALA A 6 12.98 -11.61 2.49
CA ALA A 6 12.19 -10.38 2.43
C ALA A 6 11.02 -10.48 1.45
N HIS A 7 11.20 -11.21 0.34
CA HIS A 7 10.16 -11.44 -0.65
C HIS A 7 9.07 -12.34 -0.07
N ALA A 8 9.45 -13.46 0.54
CA ALA A 8 8.50 -14.38 1.16
C ALA A 8 7.76 -13.72 2.33
N ALA A 9 8.47 -12.97 3.20
CA ALA A 9 7.87 -12.28 4.34
C ALA A 9 6.85 -11.22 3.89
N THR A 10 7.22 -10.39 2.92
CA THR A 10 6.32 -9.34 2.39
C THR A 10 5.13 -9.95 1.64
N ARG A 11 5.38 -10.96 0.81
CA ARG A 11 4.32 -11.70 0.12
C ARG A 11 3.34 -12.29 1.13
N ASN A 12 3.84 -12.96 2.16
CA ASN A 12 2.99 -13.52 3.21
C ASN A 12 2.18 -12.43 3.94
N LEU A 13 2.78 -11.29 4.25
CA LEU A 13 2.10 -10.17 4.91
C LEU A 13 0.94 -9.64 4.04
N VAL A 14 1.19 -9.38 2.76
CA VAL A 14 0.19 -8.85 1.82
C VAL A 14 -0.85 -9.92 1.49
N GLU A 15 -0.44 -11.13 1.10
CA GLU A 15 -1.36 -12.21 0.77
C GLU A 15 -2.23 -12.59 1.97
N ASN A 16 -1.69 -12.69 3.19
CA ASN A 16 -2.52 -12.96 4.37
C ASN A 16 -3.54 -11.85 4.63
N ALA A 17 -3.18 -10.59 4.34
CA ALA A 17 -4.10 -9.47 4.47
C ALA A 17 -5.29 -9.58 3.51
N PHE A 18 -5.04 -9.97 2.26
CA PHE A 18 -6.05 -9.96 1.21
C PHE A 18 -6.68 -11.31 0.90
N ARG A 19 -6.11 -12.44 1.36
CA ARG A 19 -6.55 -13.79 1.01
C ARG A 19 -8.03 -13.99 1.27
N TYR A 20 -8.55 -13.56 2.42
CA TYR A 20 -9.99 -13.71 2.69
C TYR A 20 -10.85 -12.89 1.72
N LEU A 21 -10.40 -11.68 1.36
CA LEU A 21 -11.11 -10.80 0.44
C LEU A 21 -11.12 -11.34 -1.00
N THR A 22 -10.06 -12.04 -1.42
CA THR A 22 -10.00 -12.62 -2.78
C THR A 22 -10.98 -13.76 -3.01
N TRP A 23 -11.39 -14.49 -1.96
CA TRP A 23 -12.28 -15.65 -2.07
C TRP A 23 -13.74 -15.36 -1.71
N HIS A 24 -14.03 -14.21 -1.09
CA HIS A 24 -15.35 -13.87 -0.58
C HIS A 24 -15.80 -12.50 -1.12
N GLU A 25 -16.62 -12.52 -2.18
CA GLU A 25 -17.11 -11.30 -2.84
C GLU A 25 -17.79 -10.32 -1.88
N ASP A 26 -18.63 -10.82 -0.97
CA ASP A 26 -19.31 -9.98 0.03
C ASP A 26 -18.32 -9.30 1.00
N ALA A 27 -17.26 -10.01 1.40
CA ALA A 27 -16.22 -9.45 2.26
C ALA A 27 -15.37 -8.43 1.50
N CYS A 28 -15.04 -8.70 0.23
CA CYS A 28 -14.34 -7.79 -0.68
C CYS A 28 -15.09 -6.47 -0.81
N LYS A 29 -16.39 -6.53 -1.14
CA LYS A 29 -17.28 -5.36 -1.23
C LYS A 29 -17.44 -4.64 0.10
N ALA A 30 -17.63 -5.38 1.20
CA ALA A 30 -17.73 -4.77 2.54
C ALA A 30 -16.44 -4.04 2.95
N ALA A 31 -15.28 -4.52 2.49
CA ALA A 31 -14.00 -3.84 2.67
C ALA A 31 -13.78 -2.67 1.70
N GLY A 32 -14.69 -2.42 0.74
CA GLY A 32 -14.61 -1.32 -0.22
C GLY A 32 -13.82 -1.65 -1.50
N PHE A 33 -13.54 -2.93 -1.74
CA PHE A 33 -12.89 -3.42 -2.95
C PHE A 33 -13.94 -4.00 -3.93
N LYS A 34 -13.83 -3.60 -5.20
CA LYS A 34 -14.52 -4.26 -6.33
C LYS A 34 -13.87 -5.59 -6.67
N GLY A 35 -12.56 -5.67 -6.52
CA GLY A 35 -11.79 -6.85 -6.88
C GLY A 35 -10.32 -6.70 -6.52
N ILE A 36 -9.66 -7.85 -6.42
CA ILE A 36 -8.23 -7.97 -6.16
C ILE A 36 -7.73 -9.12 -7.04
N SER A 37 -6.62 -8.92 -7.76
CA SER A 37 -6.01 -9.96 -8.58
C SER A 37 -4.52 -10.02 -8.36
N GLN A 38 -3.98 -11.21 -8.12
CA GLN A 38 -2.54 -11.42 -8.17
C GLN A 38 -2.05 -11.36 -9.61
N VAL A 39 -0.87 -10.78 -9.81
CA VAL A 39 -0.17 -10.77 -11.09
C VAL A 39 0.93 -11.82 -11.06
N TRP A 40 0.90 -12.74 -12.03
CA TRP A 40 1.86 -13.82 -12.15
C TRP A 40 3.06 -13.38 -13.00
N LYS A 41 3.95 -12.60 -12.38
CA LYS A 41 5.25 -12.17 -12.92
C LYS A 41 6.37 -12.58 -11.94
N ASP A 42 7.62 -12.31 -12.29
CA ASP A 42 8.78 -12.70 -11.47
C ASP A 42 8.74 -12.07 -10.08
N GLU A 43 8.28 -10.83 -9.99
CA GLU A 43 8.12 -10.11 -8.74
C GLU A 43 6.66 -10.12 -8.24
N PRO A 44 6.45 -10.22 -6.91
CA PRO A 44 5.11 -10.14 -6.34
C PRO A 44 4.41 -8.83 -6.69
N ALA A 45 3.24 -8.96 -7.31
CA ALA A 45 2.42 -7.84 -7.73
C ALA A 45 0.93 -8.17 -7.60
N TRP A 46 0.12 -7.14 -7.30
CA TRP A 46 -1.31 -7.25 -7.11
C TRP A 46 -2.04 -6.05 -7.71
N TYR A 47 -3.09 -6.33 -8.48
CA TYR A 47 -4.07 -5.35 -8.88
C TYR A 47 -5.19 -5.22 -7.85
N PHE A 48 -5.64 -3.99 -7.63
CA PHE A 48 -6.77 -3.66 -6.77
C PHE A 48 -7.72 -2.72 -7.50
N TRP A 49 -9.02 -2.97 -7.37
CA TRP A 49 -10.07 -2.08 -7.83
C TRP A 49 -10.93 -1.68 -6.64
N LEU A 50 -11.15 -0.37 -6.46
CA LEU A 50 -11.91 0.16 -5.33
C LEU A 50 -13.33 0.53 -5.76
N ASP A 51 -14.29 0.50 -4.84
CA ASP A 51 -15.65 0.97 -5.13
C ASP A 51 -15.69 2.48 -5.40
N SER A 52 -14.93 3.24 -4.62
CA SER A 52 -14.93 4.69 -4.58
C SER A 52 -14.02 5.37 -5.61
N VAL A 53 -13.20 4.62 -6.34
CA VAL A 53 -12.29 5.14 -7.38
C VAL A 53 -12.53 4.40 -8.69
N GLN A 54 -12.57 5.11 -9.82
CA GLN A 54 -12.57 4.47 -11.14
C GLN A 54 -11.15 4.31 -11.68
N GLY A 55 -10.69 3.07 -11.79
CA GLY A 55 -9.34 2.75 -12.26
C GLY A 55 -8.80 1.52 -11.54
N GLY A 56 -7.61 1.10 -11.93
CA GLY A 56 -6.88 0.00 -11.28
C GLY A 56 -5.67 0.53 -10.53
N PHE A 57 -5.42 -0.02 -9.35
CA PHE A 57 -4.15 0.17 -8.64
C PHE A 57 -3.28 -1.05 -8.82
N LEU A 58 -1.97 -0.87 -9.01
CA LEU A 58 -0.98 -1.94 -8.92
C LEU A 58 -0.10 -1.67 -7.71
N LEU A 59 0.00 -2.65 -6.82
CA LEU A 59 1.04 -2.73 -5.80
C LEU A 59 2.08 -3.73 -6.28
N ARG A 60 3.33 -3.30 -6.46
CA ARG A 60 4.43 -4.16 -6.91
C ARG A 60 5.59 -4.05 -5.92
N LEU A 61 6.16 -5.19 -5.53
CA LEU A 61 7.40 -5.26 -4.77
C LEU A 61 8.58 -5.09 -5.73
N HIS A 62 9.55 -4.22 -5.44
CA HIS A 62 10.71 -3.98 -6.33
C HIS A 62 12.05 -4.29 -5.67
N ASP A 63 12.24 -3.81 -4.45
CA ASP A 63 13.56 -3.81 -3.82
C ASP A 63 13.47 -4.18 -2.33
N HIS A 64 14.56 -4.69 -1.78
CA HIS A 64 14.70 -4.97 -0.36
C HIS A 64 16.14 -4.77 0.10
N GLU A 65 16.30 -4.33 1.34
CA GLU A 65 17.60 -4.22 1.97
C GLU A 65 17.56 -4.66 3.45
N PRO A 66 18.63 -5.30 3.95
CA PRO A 66 18.72 -5.69 5.34
C PRO A 66 18.95 -4.47 6.24
N LEU A 67 18.20 -4.39 7.34
CA LEU A 67 18.29 -3.29 8.30
C LEU A 67 18.30 -3.85 9.73
N LYS A 68 19.45 -3.79 10.42
CA LYS A 68 19.70 -4.23 11.82
C LYS A 68 18.55 -5.03 12.49
N GLY A 69 18.47 -6.34 12.22
CA GLY A 69 17.48 -7.24 12.83
C GLY A 69 16.12 -7.32 12.12
N SER A 70 15.99 -6.58 11.02
CA SER A 70 14.80 -6.42 10.19
C SER A 70 15.17 -6.42 8.70
N GLN A 71 14.16 -6.37 7.84
CA GLN A 71 14.29 -6.16 6.39
C GLN A 71 13.41 -5.00 5.99
N TYR A 72 13.98 -4.04 5.28
CA TYR A 72 13.22 -3.00 4.60
C TYR A 72 12.86 -3.49 3.20
N VAL A 73 11.60 -3.29 2.79
CA VAL A 73 11.09 -3.67 1.47
C VAL A 73 10.34 -2.50 0.87
N SER A 74 10.63 -2.19 -0.39
CA SER A 74 9.98 -1.13 -1.14
C SER A 74 8.97 -1.69 -2.12
N LEU A 75 7.77 -1.11 -2.10
CA LEU A 75 6.71 -1.38 -3.04
C LEU A 75 6.33 -0.09 -3.77
N SER A 76 6.11 -0.14 -5.09
CA SER A 76 5.48 0.97 -5.80
C SER A 76 3.96 0.80 -5.80
N VAL A 77 3.28 1.94 -5.83
CA VAL A 77 1.86 2.03 -6.10
C VAL A 77 1.68 2.72 -7.45
N HIS A 78 1.12 2.02 -8.43
CA HIS A 78 0.68 2.62 -9.67
C HIS A 78 -0.82 2.86 -9.61
N PHE A 79 -1.28 3.93 -10.23
CA PHE A 79 -2.69 4.18 -10.46
C PHE A 79 -2.98 4.37 -11.94
N TYR A 80 -3.75 3.46 -12.51
CA TYR A 80 -4.20 3.52 -13.90
C TYR A 80 -5.62 4.10 -13.94
N PRO A 81 -5.78 5.38 -14.26
CA PRO A 81 -7.08 6.02 -14.23
C PRO A 81 -7.97 5.52 -15.36
N SER A 82 -9.27 5.48 -15.10
CA SER A 82 -10.26 5.42 -16.18
C SER A 82 -10.21 6.67 -17.05
N THR A 83 -10.70 6.60 -18.29
CA THR A 83 -10.76 7.76 -19.20
C THR A 83 -11.53 8.94 -18.61
N SER A 84 -12.53 8.70 -17.76
CA SER A 84 -13.30 9.71 -17.01
C SER A 84 -12.50 10.41 -15.91
N GLU A 85 -11.58 9.69 -15.23
CA GLU A 85 -10.76 10.18 -14.11
C GLU A 85 -9.45 10.88 -14.56
N THR A 86 -9.14 10.82 -15.85
CA THR A 86 -7.91 11.44 -16.40
C THR A 86 -7.79 12.94 -16.13
N LYS A 87 -8.90 13.65 -15.90
CA LYS A 87 -8.91 15.11 -15.67
C LYS A 87 -8.23 15.51 -14.37
N ASP A 88 -8.31 14.68 -13.35
CA ASP A 88 -7.72 14.92 -12.03
C ASP A 88 -6.31 14.30 -11.94
N CYS A 89 -5.88 13.60 -12.98
CA CYS A 89 -4.55 13.01 -13.09
C CYS A 89 -3.62 13.93 -13.88
N GLN A 90 -2.56 14.43 -13.22
CA GLN A 90 -1.42 15.05 -13.89
C GLN A 90 -0.60 13.98 -14.62
N LEU A 91 -1.08 13.56 -15.79
CA LEU A 91 -0.43 12.54 -16.63
C LEU A 91 0.57 13.20 -17.58
N SER A 92 1.75 12.58 -17.71
CA SER A 92 2.72 12.87 -18.77
C SER A 92 2.14 12.59 -20.16
N ILE A 93 2.80 13.12 -21.19
CA ILE A 93 2.41 12.89 -22.60
C ILE A 93 2.41 11.38 -22.92
N GLU A 94 3.39 10.66 -22.37
CA GLU A 94 3.53 9.22 -22.61
C GLU A 94 2.44 8.41 -21.91
N GLU A 95 2.09 8.75 -20.66
CA GLU A 95 0.96 8.13 -19.96
C GLU A 95 -0.36 8.36 -20.69
N GLN A 96 -0.59 9.56 -21.23
CA GLN A 96 -1.79 9.86 -22.01
C GLN A 96 -1.83 9.05 -23.31
N ARG A 97 -0.68 8.88 -23.97
CA ARG A 97 -0.55 8.04 -25.17
C ARG A 97 -0.89 6.58 -24.86
N LEU A 98 -0.31 6.02 -23.80
CA LEU A 98 -0.52 4.64 -23.37
C LEU A 98 -1.99 4.38 -23.02
N LEU A 99 -2.63 5.24 -22.22
CA LEU A 99 -4.05 5.09 -21.87
C LEU A 99 -5.01 5.16 -23.06
N SER A 100 -4.61 5.87 -24.13
CA SER A 100 -5.41 5.99 -25.35
C SER A 100 -5.29 4.76 -26.26
N ASP A 101 -4.30 3.90 -26.02
CA ASP A 101 -4.02 2.73 -26.84
C ASP A 101 -4.73 1.48 -26.31
N ARG A 102 -5.78 1.03 -27.02
CA ARG A 102 -6.57 -0.16 -26.67
C ARG A 102 -5.83 -1.48 -26.85
N SER A 103 -4.68 -1.46 -27.53
CA SER A 103 -3.78 -2.60 -27.58
C SER A 103 -2.94 -2.71 -26.30
N VAL A 104 -2.78 -1.62 -25.55
CA VAL A 104 -2.02 -1.57 -24.30
C VAL A 104 -2.91 -1.81 -23.08
N PHE A 105 -4.08 -1.17 -23.01
CA PHE A 105 -4.96 -1.27 -21.83
C PHE A 105 -6.20 -2.14 -22.07
N ASP A 106 -6.55 -2.92 -21.05
CA ASP A 106 -7.86 -3.56 -20.96
C ASP A 106 -8.88 -2.56 -20.38
N MET A 107 -9.78 -2.08 -21.23
CA MET A 107 -10.69 -0.99 -20.89
C MET A 107 -11.65 -1.29 -19.71
N PRO A 108 -12.20 -2.51 -19.56
CA PRO A 108 -13.07 -2.83 -18.43
C PRO A 108 -12.37 -2.76 -17.07
N THR A 109 -11.09 -3.16 -16.99
CA THR A 109 -10.32 -3.13 -15.74
C THR A 109 -9.49 -1.86 -15.60
N CYS A 110 -9.31 -1.09 -16.68
CA CYS A 110 -8.38 0.04 -16.73
C CYS A 110 -6.93 -0.34 -16.39
N THR A 111 -6.53 -1.61 -16.54
CA THR A 111 -5.15 -2.06 -16.31
C THR A 111 -4.44 -2.37 -17.62
N PRO A 112 -3.10 -2.35 -17.65
CA PRO A 112 -2.36 -2.88 -18.80
C PRO A 112 -2.78 -4.31 -19.10
N ARG A 113 -2.79 -4.68 -20.38
CA ARG A 113 -2.83 -6.07 -20.79
C ARG A 113 -1.60 -6.79 -20.28
N PHE A 114 -1.71 -8.10 -20.10
CA PHE A 114 -0.64 -8.90 -19.50
C PHE A 114 0.67 -8.81 -20.29
N GLU A 115 0.57 -8.76 -21.62
CA GLU A 115 1.70 -8.66 -22.54
C GLU A 115 2.43 -7.31 -22.45
N GLU A 116 1.71 -6.26 -22.05
CA GLU A 116 2.19 -4.88 -21.98
C GLU A 116 2.52 -4.43 -20.54
N PHE A 117 2.42 -5.37 -19.58
CA PHE A 117 2.67 -5.14 -18.17
C PHE A 117 4.02 -4.45 -17.95
N ASP A 118 5.10 -5.04 -18.47
CA ASP A 118 6.47 -4.59 -18.23
C ASP A 118 6.74 -3.22 -18.87
N ALA A 119 6.13 -2.94 -20.03
CA ALA A 119 6.24 -1.66 -20.71
C ALA A 119 5.57 -0.51 -19.94
N CYS A 120 4.56 -0.81 -19.11
CA CYS A 120 3.84 0.17 -18.32
C CYS A 120 4.46 0.44 -16.94
N LEU A 121 5.44 -0.37 -16.50
CA LEU A 121 6.05 -0.25 -15.17
C LEU A 121 6.80 1.06 -14.89
N PRO A 122 7.41 1.76 -15.86
CA PRO A 122 8.02 3.06 -15.60
C PRO A 122 7.02 4.20 -15.38
N TYR A 123 5.72 3.96 -15.61
CA TYR A 123 4.69 4.97 -15.68
C TYR A 123 3.63 4.80 -14.59
N PHE A 124 2.81 5.82 -14.36
CA PHE A 124 1.65 5.81 -13.47
C PHE A 124 1.97 5.65 -11.98
N ILE A 125 3.24 5.79 -11.57
CA ILE A 125 3.64 5.70 -10.17
C ILE A 125 3.05 6.89 -9.40
N THR A 126 2.20 6.61 -8.41
CA THR A 126 1.59 7.64 -7.57
C THR A 126 2.17 7.70 -6.17
N ALA A 127 2.79 6.61 -5.69
CA ALA A 127 3.36 6.52 -4.36
C ALA A 127 4.35 5.36 -4.25
N GLU A 128 5.12 5.37 -3.17
CA GLU A 128 5.91 4.25 -2.71
C GLU A 128 5.50 3.87 -1.29
N ILE A 129 5.55 2.57 -1.00
CA ILE A 129 5.30 2.00 0.31
C ILE A 129 6.55 1.26 0.75
N GLY A 130 7.16 1.74 1.83
CA GLY A 130 8.21 1.05 2.54
C GLY A 130 7.63 0.21 3.68
N LEU A 131 8.04 -1.04 3.80
CA LEU A 131 7.69 -1.92 4.92
C LEU A 131 8.96 -2.38 5.63
N LEU A 132 9.03 -2.18 6.94
CA LEU A 132 10.08 -2.76 7.78
C LEU A 132 9.51 -3.98 8.50
N ILE A 133 10.08 -5.15 8.22
CA ILE A 133 9.61 -6.43 8.73
C ILE A 133 10.68 -7.02 9.66
N GLY A 134 10.28 -7.37 10.88
CA GLY A 134 11.16 -7.98 11.87
C GLY A 134 11.48 -9.45 11.57
N SER A 135 12.47 -10.01 12.29
CA SER A 135 12.85 -11.42 12.18
C SER A 135 11.76 -12.44 12.52
N ASP A 136 10.70 -12.00 13.19
CA ASP A 136 9.48 -12.75 13.52
C ASP A 136 8.36 -12.55 12.48
N ASN A 137 8.67 -11.95 11.34
CA ASN A 137 7.73 -11.56 10.27
C ASN A 137 6.65 -10.56 10.72
N GLN A 138 6.86 -9.82 11.82
CA GLN A 138 5.94 -8.76 12.23
C GLN A 138 6.28 -7.44 11.51
N LEU A 139 5.23 -6.70 11.14
CA LEU A 139 5.37 -5.35 10.61
C LEU A 139 5.80 -4.39 11.75
N GLN A 140 6.91 -3.71 11.56
CA GLN A 140 7.50 -2.80 12.56
C GLN A 140 7.38 -1.32 12.16
N LEU A 141 7.42 -1.03 10.86
CA LEU A 141 7.25 0.30 10.30
C LEU A 141 6.56 0.20 8.94
N LEU A 142 5.63 1.10 8.66
CA LEU A 142 5.12 1.35 7.32
C LEU A 142 5.41 2.81 6.96
N VAL A 143 6.02 3.02 5.80
CA VAL A 143 6.31 4.34 5.23
C VAL A 143 5.50 4.47 3.96
N TYR A 144 4.77 5.56 3.79
CA TYR A 144 4.05 5.87 2.56
C TYR A 144 4.54 7.21 2.02
N SER A 145 5.18 7.21 0.85
CA SER A 145 5.83 8.37 0.25
C SER A 145 5.14 8.79 -1.04
N THR A 146 4.96 10.10 -1.24
CA THR A 146 4.36 10.69 -2.45
C THR A 146 5.12 11.94 -2.87
N GLN A 147 5.35 12.13 -4.17
CA GLN A 147 6.09 13.30 -4.68
C GLN A 147 5.22 14.57 -4.79
N ASN A 148 3.96 14.42 -5.22
CA ASN A 148 3.08 15.55 -5.53
C ASN A 148 1.92 15.70 -4.52
N GLY A 149 2.21 15.42 -3.25
CA GLY A 149 1.21 15.34 -2.20
C GLY A 149 0.24 14.18 -2.37
N MET A 150 -0.57 13.94 -1.35
CA MET A 150 -1.49 12.82 -1.32
C MET A 150 -2.76 13.14 -2.13
N LYS A 151 -2.82 12.63 -3.36
CA LYS A 151 -4.04 12.69 -4.19
C LYS A 151 -5.17 11.91 -3.53
N HIS A 152 -6.41 12.35 -3.77
CA HIS A 152 -7.59 11.77 -3.12
C HIS A 152 -7.70 10.25 -3.31
N PHE A 153 -7.48 9.75 -4.53
CA PHE A 153 -7.54 8.33 -4.84
C PHE A 153 -6.44 7.52 -4.14
N SER A 154 -5.22 8.06 -4.02
CA SER A 154 -4.11 7.38 -3.35
C SER A 154 -4.34 7.29 -1.84
N ILE A 155 -4.99 8.30 -1.23
CA ILE A 155 -5.41 8.23 0.18
C ILE A 155 -6.43 7.13 0.40
N GLN A 156 -7.42 6.99 -0.50
CA GLN A 156 -8.43 5.94 -0.36
C GLN A 156 -7.82 4.54 -0.50
N PHE A 157 -6.90 4.35 -1.44
CA PHE A 157 -6.17 3.09 -1.57
C PHE A 157 -5.35 2.79 -0.32
N LEU A 158 -4.56 3.76 0.16
CA LEU A 158 -3.77 3.63 1.38
C LEU A 158 -4.65 3.31 2.58
N ASP A 159 -5.82 3.96 2.70
CA ASP A 159 -6.76 3.73 3.78
C ASP A 159 -7.24 2.28 3.84
N LEU A 160 -7.62 1.71 2.70
CA LEU A 160 -8.06 0.32 2.62
C LEU A 160 -6.90 -0.66 2.82
N LEU A 161 -5.73 -0.37 2.27
CA LEU A 161 -4.53 -1.19 2.47
C LEU A 161 -4.13 -1.26 3.94
N VAL A 162 -3.97 -0.12 4.61
CA VAL A 162 -3.60 -0.06 6.03
C VAL A 162 -4.66 -0.70 6.90
N SER A 163 -5.94 -0.41 6.65
CA SER A 163 -7.05 -1.02 7.41
C SER A 163 -7.05 -2.55 7.31
N THR A 164 -6.79 -3.08 6.11
CA THR A 164 -6.76 -4.53 5.86
C THR A 164 -5.53 -5.18 6.50
N LEU A 165 -4.36 -4.55 6.40
CA LEU A 165 -3.13 -5.00 7.06
C LEU A 165 -3.29 -5.04 8.59
N HIS A 166 -3.82 -3.98 9.20
CA HIS A 166 -4.11 -3.94 10.64
C HIS A 166 -5.06 -5.05 11.07
N PHE A 167 -6.17 -5.23 10.33
CA PHE A 167 -7.17 -6.25 10.66
C PHE A 167 -6.57 -7.66 10.61
N ALA A 168 -5.92 -8.01 9.51
CA ALA A 168 -5.44 -9.37 9.29
C ALA A 168 -4.30 -9.76 10.24
N ASN A 169 -3.44 -8.79 10.58
CA ASN A 169 -2.30 -9.03 11.46
C ASN A 169 -2.59 -8.72 12.94
N LYS A 170 -3.77 -8.17 13.25
CA LYS A 170 -4.15 -7.73 14.60
C LYS A 170 -3.14 -6.76 15.21
N ILE A 171 -2.65 -5.83 14.39
CA ILE A 171 -1.65 -4.83 14.76
C ILE A 171 -2.20 -3.43 14.60
N HIS A 172 -1.68 -2.49 15.40
CA HIS A 172 -1.98 -1.07 15.32
C HIS A 172 -0.70 -0.28 15.48
N HIS A 173 -0.53 0.77 14.67
CA HIS A 173 0.57 1.71 14.88
C HIS A 173 0.38 2.44 16.21
N ARG A 174 1.49 2.72 16.89
CA ARG A 174 1.52 3.46 18.15
C ARG A 174 1.55 4.96 17.91
N GLN A 175 2.32 5.36 16.90
CA GLN A 175 2.58 6.73 16.53
C GLN A 175 2.53 6.87 15.01
N ALA A 176 2.13 8.05 14.55
CA ALA A 176 2.25 8.44 13.17
C ALA A 176 3.05 9.74 13.08
N LEU A 177 4.01 9.79 12.18
CA LEU A 177 4.85 10.97 11.93
C LEU A 177 4.81 11.28 10.44
N GLN A 178 4.91 12.57 10.10
CA GLN A 178 5.02 13.02 8.73
C GLN A 178 6.36 13.71 8.54
N LEU A 179 6.96 13.43 7.39
CA LEU A 179 8.12 14.13 6.86
C LEU A 179 7.70 14.80 5.57
N THR A 180 8.05 16.07 5.39
CA THR A 180 7.86 16.78 4.12
C THR A 180 9.18 17.42 3.75
N ASP A 181 9.69 17.09 2.57
CA ASP A 181 10.93 17.64 2.03
C ASP A 181 10.69 18.22 0.63
N GLY A 182 11.77 18.67 -0.04
CA GLY A 182 11.67 19.22 -1.39
C GLY A 182 11.30 18.19 -2.47
N GLN A 183 11.27 16.89 -2.14
CA GLN A 183 10.96 15.80 -3.06
C GLN A 183 9.56 15.22 -2.84
N GLY A 184 8.95 15.42 -1.67
CA GLY A 184 7.62 14.92 -1.41
C GLY A 184 7.16 14.96 0.04
N THR A 185 6.18 14.13 0.34
CA THR A 185 5.66 13.90 1.69
C THR A 185 5.64 12.41 1.97
N SER A 186 6.22 12.03 3.11
CA SER A 186 6.25 10.67 3.63
C SER A 186 5.49 10.59 4.96
N LEU A 187 4.61 9.62 5.06
CA LEU A 187 3.86 9.27 6.27
C LEU A 187 4.42 7.99 6.87
N PHE A 188 4.82 8.05 8.14
CA PHE A 188 5.37 6.95 8.90
C PHE A 188 4.32 6.45 9.88
N LEU A 189 3.96 5.18 9.81
CA LEU A 189 3.16 4.47 10.79
C LEU A 189 4.09 3.54 11.59
N ILE A 190 4.34 3.92 12.85
CA ILE A 190 5.35 3.31 13.71
C ILE A 190 4.69 2.27 14.62
N TYR A 191 5.09 1.02 14.50
CA TYR A 191 4.63 -0.09 15.34
C TYR A 191 5.67 -0.44 16.41
N ASP A 192 6.96 -0.31 16.07
CA ASP A 192 8.10 -0.50 16.95
C ASP A 192 9.03 0.72 16.90
N GLN A 193 9.29 1.33 18.07
CA GLN A 193 10.09 2.56 18.17
C GLN A 193 11.57 2.30 17.87
N THR A 194 12.11 1.17 18.35
CA THR A 194 13.53 0.83 18.11
C THR A 194 13.77 0.57 16.62
N ALA A 195 12.82 -0.03 15.93
CA ALA A 195 12.87 -0.22 14.48
C ALA A 195 12.82 1.13 13.73
N PHE A 196 11.99 2.08 14.20
CA PHE A 196 11.98 3.44 13.65
C PHE A 196 13.31 4.17 13.88
N ASP A 197 13.88 4.13 15.08
CA ASP A 197 15.17 4.77 15.36
C ASP A 197 16.31 4.15 14.53
N ASN A 198 16.30 2.83 14.36
CA ASN A 198 17.25 2.15 13.46
C ASN A 198 17.03 2.56 11.99
N PHE A 199 15.78 2.74 11.57
CA PHE A 199 15.44 3.19 10.24
C PHE A 199 15.95 4.61 9.98
N THR A 200 15.64 5.57 10.86
CA THR A 200 16.09 6.95 10.70
C THR A 200 17.61 7.04 10.72
N SER A 201 18.28 6.27 11.59
CA SER A 201 19.74 6.23 11.63
C SER A 201 20.34 5.62 10.35
N HIS A 202 19.76 4.53 9.82
CA HIS A 202 20.25 3.88 8.59
C HIS A 202 20.11 4.79 7.37
N PHE A 203 18.99 5.49 7.25
CA PHE A 203 18.73 6.42 6.15
C PHE A 203 19.17 7.87 6.42
N SER A 204 19.91 8.12 7.51
CA SER A 204 20.40 9.44 7.91
C SER A 204 19.30 10.52 8.00
N LEU A 205 18.14 10.17 8.55
CA LEU A 205 16.98 11.06 8.73
C LEU A 205 16.98 11.78 10.09
N ASP A 206 17.95 11.52 10.96
CA ASP A 206 17.99 12.01 12.35
C ASP A 206 18.09 13.55 12.47
N GLU A 207 18.57 14.23 11.43
CA GLU A 207 18.67 15.69 11.37
C GLU A 207 17.39 16.37 10.84
N ILE A 208 16.41 15.58 10.38
CA ILE A 208 15.20 16.09 9.74
C ILE A 208 14.07 16.20 10.76
N SER A 209 13.30 17.29 10.68
CA SER A 209 12.15 17.51 11.56
C SER A 209 10.95 16.71 11.09
N PHE A 210 10.56 15.72 11.90
CA PHE A 210 9.26 15.06 11.80
C PHE A 210 8.19 15.90 12.51
N HIS A 211 6.97 15.89 11.97
CA HIS A 211 5.82 16.56 12.58
C HIS A 211 4.58 15.66 12.63
N GLU A 212 3.59 16.03 13.44
CA GLU A 212 2.33 15.30 13.48
C GLU A 212 1.56 15.46 12.16
N PRO A 213 1.08 14.37 11.53
CA PRO A 213 0.36 14.47 10.27
C PRO A 213 -1.01 15.14 10.45
N LYS A 214 -1.42 16.00 9.52
CA LYS A 214 -2.71 16.73 9.55
C LYS A 214 -3.94 15.86 9.24
N MET A 215 -3.80 14.54 9.27
CA MET A 215 -4.82 13.56 8.88
C MET A 215 -5.48 12.90 10.08
N GLU A 216 -5.73 13.66 11.16
CA GLU A 216 -6.18 13.13 12.46
C GLU A 216 -7.35 12.15 12.35
N LYS A 217 -8.38 12.46 11.53
CA LYS A 217 -9.53 11.57 11.35
C LYS A 217 -9.14 10.22 10.75
N LEU A 218 -8.24 10.21 9.76
CA LEU A 218 -7.80 8.99 9.10
C LEU A 218 -6.87 8.17 9.99
N LEU A 219 -5.94 8.84 10.69
CA LEU A 219 -5.06 8.20 11.66
C LEU A 219 -5.84 7.61 12.83
N PHE A 220 -6.79 8.37 13.38
CA PHE A 220 -7.71 7.89 14.41
C PHE A 220 -8.49 6.69 13.91
N LYS A 221 -8.97 6.74 12.66
CA LYS A 221 -9.63 5.60 12.03
C LYS A 221 -8.68 4.41 11.95
N TRP A 222 -7.47 4.53 11.43
CA TRP A 222 -6.54 3.39 11.35
C TRP A 222 -6.14 2.82 12.70
N LYS A 223 -5.98 3.69 13.70
CA LYS A 223 -5.64 3.29 15.07
C LYS A 223 -6.78 2.51 15.73
N ASN A 224 -8.02 2.93 15.53
CA ASN A 224 -9.18 2.38 16.25
C ASN A 224 -10.08 1.46 15.42
N SER A 225 -9.91 1.49 14.10
CA SER A 225 -10.70 0.71 13.16
C SER A 225 -9.79 -0.35 12.56
N SER A 226 -9.83 -1.54 13.15
CA SER A 226 -9.68 -2.75 12.34
C SER A 226 -10.92 -2.80 11.44
N ARG A 227 -10.95 -2.00 10.37
CA ARG A 227 -12.13 -1.88 9.50
C ARG A 227 -12.31 -3.20 8.76
N ILE A 228 -13.04 -4.09 9.41
CA ILE A 228 -13.94 -5.02 8.80
C ILE A 228 -15.18 -5.00 9.71
N ASP A 229 -16.16 -4.19 9.32
CA ASP A 229 -17.57 -4.32 9.73
C ASP A 229 -18.21 -5.57 9.07
N VAL A 230 -17.42 -6.59 8.70
CA VAL A 230 -17.95 -7.95 8.55
C VAL A 230 -18.14 -8.45 9.97
N ASN A 231 -19.27 -8.07 10.55
CA ASN A 231 -19.91 -8.81 11.62
C ASN A 231 -18.91 -9.51 12.56
N CYS A 232 -18.48 -8.78 13.58
CA CYS A 232 -18.05 -9.37 14.85
C CYS A 232 -19.11 -10.35 15.43
N SER A 233 -20.27 -10.51 14.76
CA SER A 233 -21.32 -11.50 14.99
C SER A 233 -21.21 -12.82 14.20
N MET A 234 -20.21 -13.07 13.34
CA MET A 234 -20.18 -14.36 12.62
C MET A 234 -19.79 -15.56 13.50
N LYS A 235 -18.95 -15.41 14.55
CA LYS A 235 -18.73 -16.44 15.60
C LYS A 235 -18.07 -15.82 16.85
N SER A 236 -18.84 -15.20 17.76
CA SER A 236 -18.56 -15.03 19.22
C SER A 236 -17.11 -15.07 19.80
N THR A 237 -16.06 -14.59 19.12
CA THR A 237 -14.65 -14.79 19.57
C THR A 237 -13.70 -13.62 19.30
N CYS A 238 -14.19 -12.38 19.11
CA CYS A 238 -13.28 -11.23 19.09
C CYS A 238 -13.38 -10.42 20.39
N CYS A 239 -12.32 -10.51 21.21
CA CYS A 239 -12.06 -9.60 22.32
C CYS A 239 -11.39 -8.33 21.77
N CYS A 240 -12.16 -7.44 21.14
CA CYS A 240 -11.72 -6.07 20.92
C CYS A 240 -12.10 -5.27 22.18
N HIS A 241 -11.13 -5.04 23.07
CA HIS A 241 -11.21 -4.09 24.18
C HIS A 241 -10.36 -2.86 23.86
#